data_AF-A0A072U873-F1
#
_entry.id   AF-A0A072U873-F1
#
_cell.length_a   1.000
_cell.length_b   1.000
_cell.length_c   1.000
_cell.angle_alpha   90.00
_cell.angle_beta   90.00
_cell.angle_gamma   90.00
#
_symmetry.space_group_name_H-M   'P 1'
#
loop_
_entity.id
_entity.type
_entity.pdbx_description
1 polymer ?
#
loop_
_entity_poly.entity_id
_entity_poly.type
_entity_poly.pdbx_seq_one_letter_code
_entity_poly.pdbx_strand_id
1 'polypeptide(L)' 'MAEILKFVYNATLFFSLYLVVYNSKLWCDTDADCQEKFPGPSKYPIKCMKGICKCVIN' A
#
# COMPACT_ATOMS: atom_id res chain seq x y z
N MET A 1 -24.08 -18.09 -17.10
CA MET A 1 -23.10 -17.21 -17.82
C MET A 1 -23.05 -15.79 -17.24
N ALA A 2 -24.18 -15.15 -16.95
CA ALA A 2 -24.21 -13.80 -16.36
C ALA A 2 -23.64 -13.71 -14.92
N GLU A 3 -23.79 -14.76 -14.10
CA GLU A 3 -23.30 -14.76 -12.72
C GLU A 3 -21.77 -14.79 -12.63
N ILE A 4 -21.11 -15.55 -13.51
CA ILE A 4 -19.64 -15.64 -13.56
C ILE A 4 -19.05 -14.29 -13.96
N LEU A 5 -19.65 -13.60 -14.95
CA LEU A 5 -19.23 -12.26 -15.35
C LEU A 5 -19.40 -11.24 -14.22
N LYS A 6 -20.49 -11.30 -13.45
CA LYS A 6 -20.69 -10.45 -12.26
C LYS A 6 -19.64 -10.72 -11.19
N PHE A 7 -19.31 -12.00 -10.95
CA PHE A 7 -18.29 -12.37 -9.99
C PHE A 7 -16.91 -11.83 -10.39
N VAL A 8 -16.50 -12.02 -11.64
CA VAL A 8 -15.23 -11.51 -12.16
C VAL A 8 -15.18 -9.98 -12.07
N TYR A 9 -16.25 -9.29 -12.48
CA TYR A 9 -16.32 -7.84 -12.40
C TYR A 9 -16.15 -7.32 -10.96
N ASN A 10 -16.87 -7.93 -10.01
CA ASN A 10 -16.73 -7.57 -8.60
C ASN A 10 -15.32 -7.86 -8.09
N ALA A 11 -14.74 -9.01 -8.41
CA ALA A 11 -13.38 -9.36 -8.00
C ALA A 11 -12.34 -8.36 -8.55
N THR A 12 -12.45 -7.96 -9.82
CA THR A 12 -11.57 -6.95 -10.42
C THR A 12 -11.75 -5.58 -9.78
N LEU A 13 -13.00 -5.19 -9.46
CA LEU A 13 -13.29 -3.93 -8.75
C LEU A 13 -12.63 -3.93 -7.36
N PHE A 14 -12.81 -5.01 -6.58
CA PHE A 14 -12.19 -5.16 -5.27
C PHE A 14 -10.66 -5.12 -5.36
N PHE A 15 -10.08 -5.81 -6.33
CA PHE A 15 -8.63 -5.81 -6.54
C PHE A 15 -8.10 -4.41 -6.90
N SER A 16 -8.82 -3.67 -7.76
CA SER A 16 -8.45 -2.31 -8.14
C SER A 16 -8.51 -1.36 -6.94
N LEU A 17 -9.58 -1.43 -6.15
CA LEU A 17 -9.73 -0.63 -4.93
C LEU A 17 -8.65 -0.97 -3.90
N TYR A 18 -8.34 -2.25 -3.73
CA TYR A 18 -7.25 -2.71 -2.87
C TYR A 18 -5.91 -2.11 -3.30
N LEU A 19 -5.60 -2.14 -4.60
CA LEU A 19 -4.37 -1.54 -5.13
C LEU A 19 -4.31 -0.03 -4.90
N VAL A 20 -5.42 0.70 -5.07
CA VAL A 20 -5.46 2.14 -4.81
C VAL A 20 -5.16 2.44 -3.34
N VAL A 21 -5.81 1.71 -2.42
CA VAL A 21 -5.61 1.88 -0.96
C VAL A 21 -4.21 1.45 -0.53
N TYR A 22 -3.68 0.37 -1.09
CA TYR A 22 -2.33 -0.11 -0.78
C TYR A 22 -1.28 0.89 -1.26
N ASN A 23 -1.41 1.39 -2.49
CA ASN A 23 -0.49 2.41 -3.01
C ASN A 23 -0.60 3.71 -2.21
N SER A 24 -1.79 4.21 -1.88
CA SER A 24 -1.93 5.45 -1.09
C SER A 24 -1.33 5.35 0.32
N LYS A 25 -1.32 4.15 0.91
CA LYS A 25 -0.61 3.89 2.17
C LYS A 25 0.91 3.86 2.01
N LEU A 26 1.42 3.43 0.85
CA LEU A 26 2.87 3.46 0.59
C LEU A 26 3.40 4.86 0.29
N TRP A 27 2.59 5.75 -0.27
CA TRP A 27 3.05 7.09 -0.64
C TRP A 27 3.49 7.92 0.56
N CYS A 28 4.58 8.67 0.40
CA CYS A 28 5.12 9.56 1.41
C CYS A 28 5.81 10.76 0.76
N ASP A 29 5.81 11.90 1.44
CA ASP A 29 6.66 13.05 1.09
C ASP A 29 7.86 13.14 2.04
N THR A 30 7.69 12.70 3.28
CA THR A 30 8.72 12.77 4.32
C THR A 30 8.91 11.43 5.05
N ASP A 31 10.06 11.26 5.70
CA ASP A 31 10.30 10.09 6.57
C ASP A 31 9.29 10.02 7.73
N ALA A 32 8.76 11.17 8.17
CA ALA A 32 7.75 11.26 9.22
C ALA A 32 6.40 10.64 8.82
N ASP A 33 5.97 10.82 7.56
CA ASP A 33 4.76 10.16 7.01
C ASP A 33 4.84 8.64 7.17
N CYS A 34 6.02 8.08 6.92
CA CYS A 34 6.24 6.64 7.04
C CYS A 34 6.21 6.15 8.49
N GLN A 35 6.75 6.94 9.42
CA GLN A 35 6.69 6.65 10.85
C GLN A 35 5.24 6.71 11.38
N GLU A 36 4.44 7.67 10.91
CA GLU A 36 3.03 7.81 11.29
C GLU A 36 2.17 6.68 10.72
N LYS A 37 2.39 6.28 9.45
CA LYS A 37 1.62 5.20 8.80
C LYS A 37 2.00 3.81 9.28
N PHE A 38 3.25 3.62 9.72
CA PHE A 38 3.75 2.34 10.24
C PHE A 38 4.29 2.51 11.67
N PRO A 39 3.42 2.83 12.65
CA PRO A 39 3.82 3.00 14.04
C PRO A 39 4.08 1.62 14.63
N GLY A 40 5.36 1.26 14.76
CA GLY A 40 5.75 -0.01 15.37
C GLY A 40 7.26 -0.17 15.41
N PRO A 41 7.76 -1.10 16.23
CA PRO A 41 9.18 -1.46 16.23
C PRO A 41 9.49 -2.22 14.94
N SER A 42 9.69 -1.49 13.85
CA SER A 42 10.19 -2.08 12.62
C SER A 42 11.63 -2.52 12.87
N LYS A 43 11.92 -3.81 12.63
CA LYS A 43 13.29 -4.36 12.73
C LYS A 43 14.31 -3.59 11.86
N TYR A 44 13.81 -2.83 10.89
CA TYR A 44 14.58 -2.02 9.97
C TYR A 44 14.02 -0.59 9.95
N PRO A 45 14.87 0.45 9.83
CA PRO A 45 14.41 1.82 9.67
C PRO A 45 13.58 1.94 8.38
N ILE A 46 12.37 2.48 8.50
CA ILE A 46 11.51 2.81 7.35
C ILE A 46 11.80 4.25 6.95
N LYS A 47 12.13 4.46 5.67
CA LYS A 47 12.38 5.78 5.09
C LYS A 47 11.51 6.02 3.87
N CYS A 48 11.24 7.29 3.59
CA CYS A 48 10.61 7.72 2.37
C CYS A 48 11.64 7.75 1.24
N MET A 49 11.52 6.83 0.28
CA MET A 49 12.43 6.71 -0.85
C MET A 49 11.66 6.71 -2.16
N LYS A 50 11.91 7.72 -2.99
CA LYS A 50 11.22 7.91 -4.28
C LYS A 50 9.70 8.04 -4.13
N GLY A 51 9.27 8.77 -3.10
CA GLY A 51 7.84 9.01 -2.82
C GLY A 51 7.11 7.81 -2.21
N ILE A 52 7.83 6.75 -1.81
CA ILE A 52 7.24 5.59 -1.14
C ILE A 52 8.02 5.14 0.10
N CYS A 53 7.31 4.68 1.13
CA CYS A 53 7.89 4.14 2.34
C CYS A 53 8.58 2.80 2.07
N LYS A 54 9.87 2.70 2.38
CA LYS A 54 10.68 1.49 2.23
C LYS A 54 11.44 1.17 3.50
N CYS A 55 11.52 -0.11 3.83
CA CYS A 55 12.44 -0.61 4.83
C CYS A 55 13.87 -0.57 4.26
N VAL A 56 14.78 0.05 5.01
CA VAL A 56 16.21 0.06 4.69
C VAL A 56 16.88 -1.07 5.47
N ILE A 57 17.27 -2.13 4.76
CA ILE A 57 18.10 -3.20 5.30
C ILE A 57 19.54 -2.75 5.11
N ASN A 58 20.26 -2.52 6.22
CA ASN A 58 21.69 -2.22 6.21
C ASN A 58 22.49 -3.51 6.25
#